data_AF-A0AAN5X0H8-F1
#
_entry.id   AF-A0AAN5X0H8-F1
#
_cell.length_a   1.000
_cell.length_b   1.000
_cell.length_c   1.000
_cell.angle_alpha   90.00
_cell.angle_beta   90.00
_cell.angle_gamma   90.00
#
_symmetry.space_group_name_H-M   'P 1'
#
loop_
_entity.id
_entity.type
_entity.pdbx_description
1 polymer ?
#
loop_
_entity_poly.entity_id
_entity_poly.type
_entity_poly.pdbx_seq_one_letter_code
_entity_poly.pdbx_strand_id
1 'polypeptide(L)'
;MNNDELIAAGHELAKRLDNNTPLMDIAKMIVRLADKLGVTTAALREKTKQCDELANELNAVEAIHNDAVFITDEHYDQCPPEVQKIIRKLAVMVLPATDAFLREVRASAVDAACLKISNSIVSCRQDEMIGLDEAVNIARNFAAELRQGGAA
;
A
#
# COMPACT_ATOMS: atom_id res chain seq x y z
N MET A 1 -2.99 6.78 -7.16
CA MET A 1 -3.03 8.26 -7.19
C MET A 1 -2.15 8.75 -6.05
N ASN A 2 -1.07 9.47 -6.35
CA ASN A 2 -0.09 9.94 -5.36
C ASN A 2 -0.45 11.38 -4.95
N ASN A 3 -0.18 11.77 -3.70
CA ASN A 3 -0.43 13.12 -3.18
C ASN A 3 0.19 14.21 -4.07
N ASP A 4 1.27 13.88 -4.78
CA ASP A 4 1.96 14.76 -5.74
C ASP A 4 1.03 15.28 -6.85
N GLU A 5 0.07 14.48 -7.33
CA GLU A 5 -0.87 14.89 -8.38
C GLU A 5 -1.98 15.83 -7.85
N LEU A 6 -2.33 15.70 -6.57
CA LEU A 6 -3.26 16.59 -5.88
C LEU A 6 -2.57 17.93 -5.59
N ILE A 7 -1.33 17.89 -5.10
CA ILE A 7 -0.49 19.08 -4.86
C ILE A 7 -0.26 19.84 -6.17
N ALA A 8 0.11 19.15 -7.25
CA ALA A 8 0.31 19.78 -8.56
C ALA A 8 -0.98 20.46 -9.09
N ALA A 9 -2.14 19.81 -8.93
CA ALA A 9 -3.43 20.41 -9.30
C ALA A 9 -3.78 21.63 -8.42
N GLY A 10 -3.45 21.60 -7.13
CA GLY A 10 -3.62 22.73 -6.21
C GLY A 10 -2.72 23.91 -6.56
N HIS A 11 -1.45 23.66 -6.91
CA HIS A 11 -0.52 24.69 -7.37
C HIS A 11 -0.95 25.33 -8.70
N GLU A 12 -1.43 24.53 -9.65
CA GLU A 12 -1.97 25.06 -10.91
C GLU A 12 -3.21 25.93 -10.66
N LEU A 13 -4.08 25.57 -9.70
CA LEU A 13 -5.19 26.43 -9.28
C LEU A 13 -4.70 27.76 -8.71
N ALA A 14 -3.78 27.73 -7.74
CA ALA A 14 -3.25 28.94 -7.12
C ALA A 14 -2.65 29.91 -8.15
N LYS A 15 -1.89 29.38 -9.12
CA LYS A 15 -1.29 30.17 -10.22
C LYS A 15 -2.33 30.79 -11.15
N ARG A 16 -3.46 30.13 -11.39
CA ARG A 16 -4.53 30.66 -12.24
C ARG A 16 -5.47 31.63 -11.54
N LEU A 17 -5.57 31.57 -10.20
CA LEU A 17 -6.29 32.58 -9.42
C LEU A 17 -5.57 33.95 -9.44
N ASP A 18 -4.24 33.96 -9.59
CA ASP A 18 -3.42 35.18 -9.69
C ASP A 18 -3.47 35.83 -11.09
N ASN A 19 -3.94 35.10 -12.10
CA ASN A 19 -4.14 35.60 -13.46
C ASN A 19 -5.63 35.87 -13.71
N ASN A 20 -5.97 36.83 -14.58
CA ASN A 20 -7.34 37.22 -14.96
C ASN A 20 -8.09 36.09 -15.71
N THR A 21 -8.30 34.95 -15.05
CA THR A 21 -8.84 33.72 -15.60
C THR A 21 -10.37 33.76 -15.52
N PRO A 22 -11.11 33.43 -16.60
CA PRO A 22 -12.57 33.43 -16.59
C PRO A 22 -13.14 32.52 -15.49
N LEU A 23 -14.19 32.98 -14.82
CA LEU A 23 -14.86 32.30 -13.70
C LEU A 23 -15.23 30.83 -14.01
N MET A 24 -15.52 30.52 -15.27
CA MET A 24 -15.83 29.16 -15.74
C MET A 24 -14.65 28.19 -15.64
N ASP A 25 -13.42 28.65 -15.91
CA ASP A 25 -12.23 27.80 -15.82
C ASP A 25 -11.85 27.53 -14.36
N ILE A 26 -12.04 28.53 -13.50
CA ILE A 26 -11.91 28.37 -12.04
C ILE A 26 -12.91 27.32 -11.54
N ALA A 27 -14.19 27.37 -11.97
CA ALA A 27 -15.20 26.40 -11.59
C ALA A 27 -14.83 24.96 -12.02
N LYS A 28 -14.34 24.77 -13.26
CA LYS A 28 -13.88 23.46 -13.75
C LYS A 28 -12.69 22.93 -12.93
N MET A 29 -11.78 23.79 -12.50
CA MET A 29 -10.64 23.39 -11.68
C MET A 29 -11.07 23.01 -10.26
N ILE A 30 -12.01 23.76 -9.66
CA ILE A 30 -12.58 23.42 -8.36
C ILE A 30 -13.27 22.05 -8.40
N VAL A 31 -14.03 21.75 -9.46
CA VAL A 31 -14.65 20.43 -9.65
C VAL A 31 -13.59 19.33 -9.70
N ARG A 32 -12.53 19.50 -10.51
CA ARG A 32 -11.43 18.53 -10.59
C ARG A 32 -10.74 18.31 -9.26
N LEU A 33 -10.56 19.36 -8.45
CA LEU A 33 -9.98 19.22 -7.12
C LEU A 33 -10.92 18.52 -6.15
N ALA A 34 -12.22 18.82 -6.20
CA ALA A 34 -13.23 18.13 -5.40
C ALA A 34 -13.25 16.62 -5.73
N ASP A 35 -13.18 16.27 -7.01
CA ASP A 35 -13.10 14.87 -7.45
C ASP A 35 -11.84 14.19 -6.91
N LYS A 36 -10.67 14.83 -7.05
CA LYS A 36 -9.41 14.28 -6.52
C LYS A 36 -9.42 14.14 -5.00
N LEU A 37 -9.97 15.12 -4.27
CA LEU A 37 -10.13 15.05 -2.82
C LEU A 37 -11.06 13.91 -2.41
N GLY A 38 -12.13 13.67 -3.16
CA GLY A 38 -13.02 12.53 -2.96
C GLY A 38 -12.29 11.20 -3.09
N VAL A 39 -11.50 11.03 -4.17
CA VAL A 39 -10.68 9.83 -4.39
C VAL A 39 -9.65 9.64 -3.27
N THR A 40 -8.93 10.70 -2.88
CA THR A 40 -7.92 10.61 -1.80
C THR A 40 -8.56 10.29 -0.45
N THR A 41 -9.74 10.85 -0.17
CA THR A 41 -10.48 10.56 1.08
C THR A 41 -10.92 9.09 1.12
N ALA A 42 -11.40 8.54 0.00
CA ALA A 42 -11.75 7.13 -0.09
C ALA A 42 -10.53 6.23 0.11
N ALA A 43 -9.41 6.54 -0.54
CA ALA A 43 -8.16 5.79 -0.38
C ALA A 43 -7.64 5.84 1.06
N LEU A 44 -7.71 7.00 1.72
CA LEU A 44 -7.28 7.15 3.12
C LEU A 44 -8.14 6.30 4.06
N ARG A 45 -9.47 6.31 3.88
CA ARG A 45 -10.38 5.47 4.69
C ARG A 45 -10.07 3.99 4.55
N GLU A 46 -9.78 3.52 3.33
CA GLU A 46 -9.41 2.13 3.10
C GLU A 46 -8.08 1.77 3.78
N LYS A 47 -7.07 2.66 3.69
CA LYS A 47 -5.79 2.44 4.40
C LYS A 47 -5.96 2.46 5.93
N THR A 48 -6.80 3.34 6.47
CA THR A 48 -7.12 3.36 7.91
C THR A 48 -7.73 2.01 8.32
N LYS A 49 -8.68 1.49 7.56
CA LYS A 49 -9.28 0.17 7.83
C LYS A 49 -8.24 -0.96 7.82
N GLN A 50 -7.33 -0.97 6.84
CA GLN A 50 -6.23 -1.95 6.77
C GLN A 50 -5.28 -1.82 7.99
N CYS A 51 -4.98 -0.60 8.44
CA CYS A 51 -4.19 -0.38 9.66
C CYS A 51 -4.89 -0.90 10.91
N ASP A 52 -6.21 -0.67 11.04
CA ASP A 52 -7.00 -1.16 12.18
C ASP A 52 -7.02 -2.70 12.21
N GLU A 53 -7.18 -3.35 11.05
CA GLU A 53 -7.12 -4.81 10.91
C GLU A 53 -5.73 -5.35 11.31
N LEU A 54 -4.65 -4.71 10.85
CA LEU A 54 -3.28 -5.11 11.22
C LEU A 54 -2.99 -4.89 12.71
N ALA A 55 -3.48 -3.79 13.29
CA ALA A 55 -3.34 -3.52 14.73
C ALA A 55 -4.09 -4.57 15.56
N ASN A 56 -5.28 -4.99 15.13
CA ASN A 56 -6.03 -6.06 15.80
C ASN A 56 -5.27 -7.40 15.78
N GLU A 57 -4.65 -7.75 14.66
CA GLU A 57 -3.80 -8.94 14.57
C GLU A 57 -2.59 -8.85 15.50
N LEU A 58 -1.88 -7.72 15.49
CA LEU A 58 -0.71 -7.54 16.35
C LEU A 58 -1.07 -7.59 17.83
N ASN A 59 -2.21 -7.01 18.23
CA ASN A 59 -2.72 -7.11 19.61
C ASN A 59 -3.03 -8.56 20.00
N ALA A 60 -3.57 -9.37 19.07
CA ALA A 60 -3.80 -10.79 19.31
C ALA A 60 -2.47 -11.55 19.49
N VAL A 61 -1.45 -11.24 18.68
CA VAL A 61 -0.10 -11.80 18.83
C VAL A 61 0.52 -11.38 20.18
N GLU A 62 0.42 -10.11 20.54
CA GLU A 62 0.98 -9.58 21.79
C GLU A 62 0.31 -10.22 23.02
N ALA A 63 -1.02 -10.38 23.01
CA ALA A 63 -1.73 -11.08 24.08
C ALA A 63 -1.21 -12.51 24.27
N ILE A 64 -1.02 -13.25 23.17
CA ILE A 64 -0.52 -14.62 23.24
C ILE A 64 0.97 -14.65 23.61
N HIS A 65 1.78 -13.70 23.13
CA HIS A 65 3.21 -13.60 23.46
C HIS A 65 3.45 -13.31 24.94
N ASN A 66 2.67 -12.38 25.52
CA ASN A 66 2.69 -12.09 26.96
C ASN A 66 2.35 -13.32 27.82
N ASP A 67 1.51 -14.22 27.30
CA ASP A 67 1.19 -15.49 27.95
C ASP A 67 2.27 -16.58 27.70
N ALA A 68 3.15 -16.44 26.70
CA ALA A 68 4.03 -17.50 26.18
C ALA A 68 5.54 -17.36 26.53
N VAL A 69 5.91 -16.50 27.48
CA VAL A 69 7.29 -15.99 27.74
C VAL A 69 8.40 -17.05 27.96
N PHE A 70 8.16 -18.36 28.01
CA PHE A 70 9.16 -19.36 28.47
C PHE A 70 9.26 -20.71 27.73
N ILE A 71 8.95 -20.82 26.44
CA ILE A 71 8.83 -22.14 25.81
C ILE A 71 9.90 -22.35 24.73
N THR A 72 10.92 -23.16 25.05
CA THR A 72 11.78 -23.80 24.05
C THR A 72 11.24 -25.20 23.71
N ASP A 73 11.35 -25.57 22.43
CA ASP A 73 10.73 -26.75 21.80
C ASP A 73 11.11 -28.10 22.47
N GLU A 74 12.27 -28.15 23.16
CA GLU A 74 12.80 -29.37 23.78
C GLU A 74 11.98 -29.92 24.97
N HIS A 75 11.05 -29.15 25.53
CA HIS A 75 10.32 -29.52 26.77
C HIS A 75 8.78 -29.44 26.64
N TYR A 76 8.23 -29.42 25.43
CA TYR A 76 6.78 -29.27 25.18
C TYR A 76 5.90 -30.22 26.01
N ASP A 77 6.25 -31.51 26.04
CA ASP A 77 5.48 -32.55 26.76
C ASP A 77 5.56 -32.42 28.29
N GLN A 78 6.57 -31.71 28.80
CA GLN A 78 6.78 -31.47 30.23
C GLN A 78 6.08 -30.17 30.69
N CYS A 79 5.59 -29.36 29.77
CA CYS A 79 4.85 -28.15 30.09
C CYS A 79 3.47 -28.48 30.67
N PRO A 80 2.95 -27.70 31.64
CA PRO A 80 1.58 -27.81 32.11
C PRO A 80 0.55 -27.72 30.97
N PRO A 81 -0.63 -28.35 31.10
CA PRO A 81 -1.68 -28.34 30.07
C PRO A 81 -2.08 -26.93 29.60
N GLU A 82 -2.06 -25.94 30.48
CA GLU A 82 -2.35 -24.54 30.20
C GLU A 82 -1.34 -23.93 29.22
N VAL A 83 -0.06 -24.26 29.38
CA VAL A 83 1.05 -23.79 28.54
C VAL A 83 1.00 -24.47 27.17
N GLN A 84 0.76 -25.80 27.13
CA GLN A 84 0.58 -26.52 25.87
C GLN A 84 -0.58 -25.96 25.02
N LYS A 85 -1.65 -25.51 25.67
CA LYS A 85 -2.80 -24.87 25.00
C LYS A 85 -2.42 -23.54 24.34
N ILE A 86 -1.56 -22.74 24.97
CA ILE A 86 -1.06 -21.47 24.42
C ILE A 86 -0.20 -21.73 23.18
N ILE A 87 0.75 -22.69 23.26
CA ILE A 87 1.61 -23.07 22.12
C ILE A 87 0.78 -23.54 20.93
N ARG A 88 -0.23 -24.41 21.17
CA ARG A 88 -1.12 -24.88 20.10
C ARG A 88 -1.88 -23.75 19.42
N LYS A 89 -2.34 -22.75 20.19
CA LYS A 89 -3.01 -21.56 19.63
C LYS A 89 -2.07 -20.75 18.74
N LEU A 90 -0.81 -20.56 19.17
CA LEU A 90 0.24 -19.91 18.40
C LEU A 90 0.52 -20.66 17.09
N ALA A 91 0.69 -21.98 17.16
CA ALA A 91 1.06 -22.82 16.01
C ALA A 91 0.03 -22.82 14.88
N VAL A 92 -1.25 -22.56 15.18
CA VAL A 92 -2.34 -22.53 14.19
C VAL A 92 -2.85 -21.12 13.87
N MET A 93 -2.21 -20.09 14.42
CA MET A 93 -2.62 -18.70 14.21
C MET A 93 -2.38 -18.29 12.76
N VAL A 94 -3.40 -17.67 12.15
CA VAL A 94 -3.33 -17.13 10.79
C VAL A 94 -3.41 -15.60 10.88
N LEU A 95 -2.57 -14.90 10.14
CA LEU A 95 -2.46 -13.44 10.15
C LEU A 95 -2.80 -12.85 8.75
N PRO A 96 -4.06 -12.96 8.30
CA PRO A 96 -4.46 -12.57 6.94
C PRO A 96 -4.24 -11.09 6.60
N ALA A 97 -4.39 -10.16 7.56
CA ALA A 97 -4.12 -8.74 7.37
C ALA A 97 -2.62 -8.48 7.24
N THR A 98 -1.79 -9.19 8.00
CA THR A 98 -0.33 -9.19 7.84
C THR A 98 0.07 -9.70 6.45
N ASP A 99 -0.52 -10.81 5.99
CA ASP A 99 -0.27 -11.34 4.64
C ASP A 99 -0.73 -10.38 3.54
N ALA A 100 -1.89 -9.73 3.71
CA ALA A 100 -2.39 -8.72 2.79
C ALA A 100 -1.47 -7.48 2.76
N PHE A 101 -1.01 -7.04 3.93
CA PHE A 101 -0.06 -5.94 4.06
C PHE A 101 1.26 -6.25 3.35
N LEU A 102 1.84 -7.44 3.56
CA LEU A 102 3.08 -7.84 2.91
C LEU A 102 2.94 -7.90 1.38
N ARG A 103 1.81 -8.39 0.87
CA ARG A 103 1.50 -8.37 -0.57
C ARG A 103 1.47 -6.94 -1.12
N GLU A 104 0.80 -6.03 -0.43
CA GLU A 104 0.72 -4.63 -0.81
C GLU A 104 2.09 -3.92 -0.73
N VAL A 105 2.91 -4.20 0.29
CA VAL A 105 4.27 -3.66 0.41
C VAL A 105 5.15 -4.10 -0.76
N ARG A 106 5.10 -5.39 -1.12
CA ARG A 106 5.84 -5.92 -2.27
C ARG A 106 5.38 -5.25 -3.57
N ALA A 107 4.07 -5.16 -3.80
CA ALA A 107 3.52 -4.49 -4.97
C ALA A 107 3.89 -3.00 -5.04
N SER A 108 3.85 -2.30 -3.90
CA SER A 108 4.21 -0.87 -3.81
C SER A 108 5.70 -0.63 -4.12
N ALA A 109 6.58 -1.56 -3.76
CA ALA A 109 8.00 -1.48 -4.14
C ALA A 109 8.17 -1.59 -5.67
N VAL A 110 7.39 -2.45 -6.33
CA VAL A 110 7.37 -2.56 -7.80
C VAL A 110 6.83 -1.28 -8.44
N ASP A 111 5.76 -0.69 -7.90
CA ASP A 111 5.23 0.60 -8.37
C ASP A 111 6.26 1.72 -8.26
N ALA A 112 7.02 1.77 -7.16
CA ALA A 112 8.08 2.74 -6.98
C ALA A 112 9.21 2.57 -8.00
N ALA A 113 9.56 1.32 -8.34
CA ALA A 113 10.51 1.04 -9.42
C ALA A 113 9.97 1.48 -10.79
N CYS A 114 8.71 1.17 -11.10
CA CYS A 114 8.02 1.60 -12.32
C CYS A 114 8.05 3.13 -12.48
N LEU A 115 7.80 3.86 -11.40
CA LEU A 115 7.83 5.32 -11.40
C LEU A 115 9.25 5.87 -11.68
N LYS A 116 10.27 5.31 -11.04
CA LYS A 116 11.67 5.70 -11.28
C LYS A 116 12.09 5.46 -12.72
N ILE A 117 11.71 4.32 -13.29
CA ILE A 117 11.96 3.99 -14.68
C ILE A 117 11.22 4.98 -15.58
N SER A 118 9.91 5.17 -15.38
CA SER A 118 9.08 6.11 -16.17
C SER A 118 9.67 7.53 -16.20
N ASN A 119 10.15 8.02 -15.06
CA ASN A 119 10.78 9.34 -14.94
C ASN A 119 12.14 9.44 -15.65
N SER A 120 12.83 8.31 -15.86
CA SER A 120 14.13 8.27 -16.54
C SER A 120 13.98 8.12 -18.06
N ILE A 121 12.93 7.41 -18.51
CA ILE A 121 12.65 7.13 -19.93
C ILE A 121 12.51 8.40 -20.78
N VAL A 122 12.02 9.51 -20.21
CA VAL A 122 11.82 10.78 -20.94
C VAL A 122 13.10 11.36 -21.57
N SER A 123 14.27 10.87 -21.15
CA SER A 123 15.59 11.27 -21.65
C SER A 123 16.21 10.28 -22.66
N CYS A 124 15.55 9.15 -22.93
CA CYS A 124 16.04 8.09 -23.81
C CYS A 124 15.69 8.35 -25.28
N ARG A 125 16.33 7.60 -26.19
CA ARG A 125 15.96 7.62 -27.61
C ARG A 125 14.63 6.90 -27.83
N GLN A 126 13.88 7.28 -28.88
CA GLN A 126 12.53 6.78 -29.14
C GLN A 126 12.43 5.24 -29.24
N ASP A 127 13.43 4.58 -29.79
CA ASP A 127 13.53 3.13 -29.91
C ASP A 127 13.74 2.44 -28.54
N GLU A 128 14.56 3.03 -27.67
CA GLU A 128 14.74 2.59 -26.29
C GLU A 128 13.50 2.85 -25.43
N MET A 129 12.78 3.96 -25.68
CA MET A 129 11.55 4.32 -24.97
C MET A 129 10.46 3.25 -25.12
N ILE A 130 10.26 2.71 -26.32
CA ILE A 130 9.21 1.69 -26.56
C ILE A 130 9.47 0.43 -25.72
N GLY A 131 10.72 -0.06 -25.71
CA GLY A 131 11.07 -1.25 -24.94
C GLY A 131 10.97 -1.04 -23.43
N LEU A 132 11.37 0.15 -22.95
CA LEU A 132 11.30 0.50 -21.54
C LEU A 132 9.85 0.72 -21.07
N ASP A 133 8.98 1.32 -21.88
CA ASP A 133 7.55 1.46 -21.58
C ASP A 133 6.86 0.10 -21.45
N GLU A 134 7.20 -0.86 -22.32
CA GLU A 134 6.68 -2.22 -22.23
C GLU A 134 7.15 -2.92 -20.94
N ALA A 135 8.44 -2.75 -20.59
CA ALA A 135 8.97 -3.28 -19.33
C ALA A 135 8.25 -2.70 -18.10
N VAL A 136 7.91 -1.41 -18.12
CA VAL A 136 7.11 -0.78 -17.06
C VAL A 136 5.69 -1.37 -17.00
N ASN A 137 5.05 -1.63 -18.14
CA ASN A 137 3.71 -2.25 -18.16
C ASN A 137 3.73 -3.67 -17.60
N ILE A 138 4.72 -4.49 -17.97
CA ILE A 138 4.92 -5.83 -17.41
C ILE A 138 5.08 -5.75 -15.89
N ALA A 139 5.91 -4.84 -15.39
CA ALA A 139 6.12 -4.65 -13.96
C ALA A 139 4.85 -4.18 -13.23
N ARG A 140 4.04 -3.30 -13.83
CA ARG A 140 2.73 -2.91 -13.28
C ARG A 140 1.76 -4.09 -13.18
N ASN A 141 1.72 -4.94 -14.20
CA ASN A 141 0.87 -6.14 -14.19
C ASN A 141 1.32 -7.10 -13.09
N PHE A 142 2.63 -7.33 -12.94
CA PHE A 142 3.19 -8.12 -11.85
C PHE A 142 2.84 -7.55 -10.46
N ALA A 143 2.88 -6.22 -10.29
CA ALA A 143 2.44 -5.57 -9.06
C ALA A 143 0.93 -5.83 -8.77
N ALA A 144 0.09 -5.90 -9.79
CA ALA A 144 -1.32 -6.26 -9.64
C ALA A 144 -1.49 -7.73 -9.22
N GLU A 145 -0.72 -8.65 -9.81
CA GLU A 145 -0.72 -10.07 -9.43
C GLU A 145 -0.27 -10.29 -7.98
N LEU A 146 0.77 -9.58 -7.53
CA LEU A 146 1.25 -9.62 -6.14
C LEU A 146 0.15 -9.26 -5.15
N ARG A 147 -0.68 -8.25 -5.45
CA ARG A 147 -1.82 -7.87 -4.59
C ARG A 147 -2.88 -8.96 -4.53
N GLN A 148 -3.13 -9.63 -5.65
CA GLN A 148 -4.08 -10.75 -5.74
C GLN A 148 -3.54 -12.03 -5.09
N GLY A 149 -2.25 -12.10 -4.76
CA GLY A 149 -1.59 -13.28 -4.22
C GLY A 149 -1.15 -14.29 -5.29
N GLY A 150 -1.11 -13.88 -6.57
CA GLY A 150 -0.82 -14.75 -7.71
C GLY A 150 0.67 -14.92 -8.07
N ALA A 151 1.60 -14.39 -7.26
CA ALA A 151 3.00 -14.25 -7.64
C ALA A 151 4.03 -14.69 -6.57
N ALA A 152 3.68 -15.64 -5.70
CA ALA A 152 4.63 -16.28 -4.78
C ALA A 152 4.35 -17.77 -4.63
#